data_AF-A0A839J4W0-F1
#
_entry.id   AF-A0A839J4W0-F1
#
_cell.length_a   1.000
_cell.length_b   1.000
_cell.length_c   1.000
_cell.angle_alpha   90.00
_cell.angle_beta   90.00
_cell.angle_gamma   90.00
#
_symmetry.space_group_name_H-M   'P 1'
#
loop_
_entity.id
_entity.type
_entity.pdbx_description
1 polymer ?
#
loop_
_entity_poly.entity_id
_entity_poly.type
_entity_poly.pdbx_seq_one_letter_code
_entity_poly.pdbx_strand_id
1 'polypeptide(L)' 'MAATTLREYTVVKGDTLSAIGKRFGVKWRDIAELNDIKNPDLIFPGQVFKIPNA' A
#
# COMPACT_ATOMS: atom_id res chain seq x y z
N MET A 1 -3.44 20.14 -11.50
CA MET A 1 -2.47 19.85 -10.42
C MET A 1 -3.23 19.07 -9.35
N ALA A 2 -3.20 17.74 -9.39
CA ALA A 2 -3.84 16.93 -8.36
C ALA A 2 -2.87 16.83 -7.17
N ALA A 3 -3.33 17.23 -5.98
CA ALA A 3 -2.56 17.06 -4.77
C ALA A 3 -2.52 15.56 -4.42
N THR A 4 -1.35 14.93 -4.54
CA THR A 4 -1.15 13.53 -4.17
C THR A 4 -1.48 13.34 -2.70
N THR A 5 -2.68 12.83 -2.43
CA THR A 5 -3.12 12.62 -1.05
C THR A 5 -2.60 11.27 -0.59
N LEU A 6 -1.60 11.27 0.28
CA LEU A 6 -1.09 10.06 0.89
C LEU A 6 -2.07 9.58 1.96
N ARG A 7 -2.59 8.36 1.83
CA ARG A 7 -3.35 7.70 2.90
C ARG A 7 -2.45 6.73 3.63
N GLU A 8 -2.55 6.69 4.94
CA GLU A 8 -1.90 5.65 5.73
C GLU A 8 -2.89 4.51 5.96
N TYR A 9 -2.43 3.28 5.73
CA TYR A 9 -3.22 2.07 5.94
C TYR A 9 -2.43 1.08 6.79
N THR A 10 -3.04 0.66 7.89
CA THR A 10 -2.48 -0.40 8.74
C THR A 10 -2.88 -1.76 8.20
N VAL A 11 -1.90 -2.55 7.80
CA VAL A 11 -2.07 -3.92 7.32
C VAL A 11 -2.72 -4.76 8.41
N VAL A 12 -3.77 -5.50 8.07
CA VAL A 12 -4.39 -6.47 8.98
C VAL A 12 -4.08 -7.91 8.55
N LYS A 13 -4.29 -8.86 9.45
CA LYS A 13 -4.05 -10.28 9.17
C LYS A 13 -4.92 -10.74 8.00
N GLY A 14 -4.27 -11.26 6.96
CA GLY A 14 -4.91 -11.72 5.73
C GLY A 14 -4.88 -10.72 4.59
N ASP A 15 -4.42 -9.48 4.82
CA ASP A 15 -4.20 -8.54 3.73
C ASP A 15 -2.99 -8.94 2.89
N THR A 16 -3.07 -8.61 1.60
CA THR A 16 -1.97 -8.67 0.65
C THR A 16 -1.80 -7.31 -0.02
N LEU A 17 -0.59 -6.99 -0.46
CA LEU A 17 -0.30 -5.75 -1.16
C LEU A 17 -1.18 -5.56 -2.41
N SER A 18 -1.49 -6.67 -3.10
CA SER A 18 -2.41 -6.69 -4.24
C SER A 18 -3.86 -6.38 -3.83
N ALA A 19 -4.35 -6.96 -2.74
CA ALA A 19 -5.69 -6.69 -2.24
C ALA A 19 -5.83 -5.23 -1.73
N ILE A 20 -4.83 -4.73 -1.02
CA ILE A 20 -4.75 -3.35 -0.56
C ILE A 20 -4.76 -2.41 -1.77
N GLY A 21 -3.89 -2.62 -2.75
CA GLY A 21 -3.86 -1.82 -3.97
C GLY A 21 -5.21 -1.80 -4.68
N LYS A 22 -5.83 -2.97 -4.88
CA LYS A 22 -7.16 -3.09 -5.49
C LYS A 22 -8.23 -2.35 -4.71
N ARG A 23 -8.19 -2.38 -3.37
CA ARG A 23 -9.12 -1.68 -2.49
C ARG A 23 -9.03 -0.16 -2.64
N PHE A 24 -7.82 0.36 -2.85
CA PHE A 24 -7.56 1.79 -3.01
C PHE A 24 -7.49 2.25 -4.47
N GLY A 25 -7.68 1.35 -5.43
CA GLY A 25 -7.61 1.67 -6.86
C GLY A 25 -6.20 1.97 -7.36
N VAL A 26 -5.17 1.55 -6.63
CA VAL A 26 -3.75 1.78 -6.99
C VAL A 26 -3.01 0.48 -7.22
N LYS A 27 -1.89 0.54 -7.94
CA LYS A 27 -1.08 -0.65 -8.17
C LYS A 27 -0.28 -0.97 -6.91
N TRP A 28 -0.21 -2.25 -6.58
CA TRP A 28 0.64 -2.74 -5.50
C TRP A 28 2.11 -2.36 -5.70
N ARG A 29 2.57 -2.21 -6.96
CA ARG A 29 3.92 -1.74 -7.29
C ARG A 29 4.17 -0.32 -6.78
N ASP A 30 3.22 0.59 -7.00
CA ASP A 30 3.33 1.98 -6.56
C ASP A 30 3.36 2.05 -5.03
N ILE A 31 2.56 1.22 -4.35
CA ILE A 31 2.60 1.09 -2.89
C ILE A 31 3.96 0.55 -2.43
N ALA A 32 4.47 -0.50 -3.08
CA ALA A 32 5.74 -1.12 -2.73
C ALA A 32 6.91 -0.15 -2.91
N GLU A 33 6.98 0.57 -4.03
CA GLU A 33 8.00 1.60 -4.28
C GLU A 33 7.88 2.74 -3.26
N LEU A 34 6.66 3.21 -2.96
CA LEU A 34 6.45 4.31 -2.03
C LEU A 34 6.84 3.97 -0.58
N ASN A 35 6.79 2.69 -0.20
CA ASN A 35 7.10 2.23 1.15
C ASN A 35 8.43 1.47 1.25
N ASP A 36 9.26 1.49 0.21
CA ASP A 36 10.54 0.75 0.12
C ASP A 36 10.36 -0.76 0.45
N ILE A 37 9.25 -1.35 -0.01
CA ILE A 37 8.94 -2.75 0.25
C ILE A 37 9.71 -3.62 -0.72
N LYS A 38 10.81 -4.21 -0.21
CA LYS A 38 11.66 -5.12 -0.99
C LYS A 38 10.98 -6.42 -1.39
N ASN A 39 10.08 -6.93 -0.55
CA ASN A 39 9.33 -8.14 -0.85
C ASN A 39 7.82 -7.91 -0.62
N PRO A 40 7.04 -7.73 -1.70
CA PRO A 40 5.62 -7.42 -1.60
C PRO A 40 4.77 -8.59 -1.07
N ASP A 41 5.31 -9.80 -1.05
CA ASP A 41 4.64 -10.98 -0.50
C ASP A 41 4.94 -11.18 1.00
N LEU A 42 5.95 -10.48 1.54
CA LEU A 42 6.31 -10.49 2.95
C LEU A 42 5.83 -9.21 3.64
N ILE A 43 4.53 -9.11 3.85
CA ILE A 43 3.92 -8.06 4.66
C ILE A 43 3.33 -8.63 5.94
N PHE A 44 3.39 -7.84 7.01
CA PHE A 44 2.99 -8.26 8.34
C PHE A 44 1.86 -7.37 8.88
N PRO A 45 0.89 -7.97 9.60
CA PRO A 45 -0.13 -7.20 10.29
C PRO A 45 0.48 -6.20 11.26
N GLY A 46 -0.05 -4.98 11.29
CA GLY A 46 0.48 -3.87 12.10
C GLY A 46 1.48 -2.99 11.36
N GLN A 47 1.93 -3.37 10.16
CA GLN A 47 2.70 -2.45 9.32
C GLN A 47 1.80 -1.32 8.81
N VAL A 48 2.33 -0.11 8.78
CA VAL A 48 1.65 1.07 8.23
C VAL A 48 2.21 1.34 6.85
N PHE A 49 1.37 1.27 5.82
CA PHE A 49 1.74 1.59 4.44
C PHE A 49 1.13 2.91 4.01
N LYS A 50 1.95 3.72 3.36
CA LYS A 50 1.55 4.90 2.61
C LYS A 50 0.97 4.45 1.28
N ILE A 51 -0.28 4.73 1.05
CA ILE A 51 -0.99 4.42 -0.19
C ILE A 51 -1.04 5.73 -0.98
N PRO A 52 -0.45 5.78 -2.20
CA PRO A 52 -0.61 6.95 -3.06
C PRO A 52 -2.08 7.01 -3.49
N ASN A 53 -2.66 8.21 -3.52
CA ASN A 53 -3.95 8.45 -4.18
C ASN A 53 -3.71 9.48 -5.29
N ALA A 54 -4.14 9.14 -6.50
CA ALA A 54 -4.09 10.03 -7.67
C ALA A 54 -5.29 10.97 -7.69
#